data_AF-A0A2V2T155-F1
#
_entry.id   AF-A0A2V2T155-F1
#
_cell.length_a   1.000
_cell.length_b   1.000
_cell.length_c   1.000
_cell.angle_alpha   90.00
_cell.angle_beta   90.00
_cell.angle_gamma   90.00
#
_symmetry.space_group_name_H-M   'P 1'
#
loop_
_entity.id
_entity.type
_entity.pdbx_description
1 polymer ?
#
loop_
_entity_poly.entity_id
_entity_poly.type
_entity_poly.pdbx_seq_one_letter_code
_entity_poly.pdbx_strand_id
1 'polypeptide(L)'
;MTTRILTGITTTGTPHLGNYAGAIRPAIVASRDPQADSFYFLADYHALIKCDDPLRIQRSRLEIAATWLALGLDTDKATFYRQSDIPEIPELTWLLTCVTAKGLLNRAHAYKASVDKNVEAGEDPDAGVSMGLYSYPILMAADILMFNAHKVPVGRDQIQHVEMARDIGQRFNHLFGNGKELFTLPEVVIEEEVATLPGLDGRKMSKSYDNTIPLFGSSKQLKDAIARIVTDSRAPGEPKDPDNSHLFTLYQAFAKPAQLAEFRAALLEGLAWGEAKQRLYALLEAELGEARERYHTLITRPGDLEDILLAGAAKARRIATPFLGELREAVGLRSFREQVQVAGEGKKKAARSARIVSFREEDGSFRFRLLDAAGEQLLLSSAFADGKSAGAVSKRLQGGEALDLRAEGNAFALWLDGAAVAQSPAFADAASRDAAIERVREALAPQE
;
A
#
# COMPACT_ATOMS: atom_id res chain seq x y z
N MET A 1 2.51 -0.21 17.30
CA MET A 1 1.98 0.30 16.02
C MET A 1 1.16 -0.81 15.40
N THR A 2 -0.09 -0.56 15.06
CA THR A 2 -0.96 -1.56 14.44
C THR A 2 -0.55 -1.80 12.98
N THR A 3 -0.38 -3.06 12.59
CA THR A 3 -0.06 -3.42 11.21
C THR A 3 -1.34 -3.73 10.46
N ARG A 4 -1.63 -2.93 9.42
CA ARG A 4 -2.77 -3.19 8.53
C ARG A 4 -2.48 -4.32 7.56
N ILE A 5 -3.34 -5.33 7.58
CA ILE A 5 -3.25 -6.55 6.77
C ILE A 5 -4.51 -6.63 5.92
N LEU A 6 -4.37 -6.79 4.60
CA LEU A 6 -5.50 -6.85 3.68
C LEU A 6 -5.50 -8.15 2.88
N THR A 7 -6.63 -8.85 2.89
CA THR A 7 -6.82 -10.13 2.19
C THR A 7 -8.07 -10.07 1.32
N GLY A 8 -7.89 -10.26 0.02
CA GLY A 8 -8.98 -10.38 -0.95
C GLY A 8 -9.45 -11.82 -1.09
N ILE A 9 -10.78 -12.01 -1.05
CA ILE A 9 -11.42 -13.33 -1.11
C ILE A 9 -12.19 -13.42 -2.43
N THR A 10 -11.75 -14.31 -3.32
CA THR A 10 -12.37 -14.49 -4.64
C THR A 10 -13.76 -15.12 -4.53
N THR A 11 -14.73 -14.61 -5.30
CA THR A 11 -16.15 -15.01 -5.22
C THR A 11 -16.64 -15.83 -6.42
N THR A 12 -15.91 -16.89 -6.77
CA THR A 12 -16.22 -17.72 -7.97
C THR A 12 -16.65 -19.17 -7.65
N GLY A 13 -16.99 -19.47 -6.39
CA GLY A 13 -17.74 -20.65 -5.98
C GLY A 13 -17.66 -20.98 -4.48
N THR A 14 -18.29 -22.08 -4.09
CA THR A 14 -18.40 -22.53 -2.69
C THR A 14 -17.07 -23.04 -2.10
N PRO A 15 -16.64 -22.60 -0.91
CA PRO A 15 -15.43 -23.12 -0.26
C PRO A 15 -15.50 -24.63 0.05
N HIS A 16 -14.35 -25.31 -0.01
CA HIS A 16 -14.15 -26.70 0.41
C HIS A 16 -13.15 -26.81 1.57
N LEU A 17 -12.99 -28.02 2.12
CA LEU A 17 -12.11 -28.27 3.28
C LEU A 17 -10.67 -27.77 3.08
N GLY A 18 -10.13 -27.94 1.86
CA GLY A 18 -8.83 -27.39 1.49
C GLY A 18 -8.73 -25.85 1.62
N ASN A 19 -9.78 -25.09 1.29
CA ASN A 19 -9.79 -23.63 1.50
C ASN A 19 -9.82 -23.29 2.99
N TYR A 20 -10.58 -24.06 3.79
CA TYR A 20 -10.67 -23.85 5.22
C TYR A 20 -9.32 -24.04 5.90
N ALA A 21 -8.70 -25.20 5.74
CA ALA A 21 -7.40 -25.47 6.33
C ALA A 21 -6.28 -24.60 5.74
N GLY A 22 -6.34 -24.35 4.43
CA GLY A 22 -5.31 -23.69 3.64
C GLY A 22 -5.23 -22.17 3.77
N ALA A 23 -6.34 -21.49 4.09
CA ALA A 23 -6.41 -20.04 4.04
C ALA A 23 -7.37 -19.44 5.07
N ILE A 24 -8.60 -19.96 5.19
CA ILE A 24 -9.62 -19.30 6.02
C ILE A 24 -9.30 -19.44 7.52
N ARG A 25 -8.92 -20.65 7.98
CA ARG A 25 -8.59 -20.89 9.39
C ARG A 25 -7.33 -20.10 9.81
N PRO A 26 -6.20 -20.14 9.09
CA PRO A 26 -5.04 -19.30 9.41
C PRO A 26 -5.40 -17.81 9.44
N ALA A 27 -6.17 -17.31 8.46
CA ALA A 27 -6.57 -15.91 8.41
C ALA A 27 -7.41 -15.49 9.63
N ILE A 28 -8.41 -16.29 10.02
CA ILE A 28 -9.24 -16.00 11.22
C ILE A 28 -8.41 -16.07 12.50
N VAL A 29 -7.42 -16.96 12.59
CA VAL A 29 -6.52 -17.01 13.74
C VAL A 29 -5.63 -15.77 13.78
N ALA A 30 -5.02 -15.38 12.65
CA ALA A 30 -4.18 -14.20 12.54
C ALA A 30 -4.95 -12.91 12.84
N SER A 31 -6.24 -12.83 12.47
CA SER A 31 -7.08 -11.66 12.74
C SER A 31 -7.37 -11.42 14.22
N ARG A 32 -6.99 -12.34 15.12
CA ARG A 32 -7.18 -12.20 16.57
C ARG A 32 -5.99 -11.52 17.25
N ASP A 33 -4.88 -11.31 16.55
CA ASP A 33 -3.73 -10.58 17.08
C ASP A 33 -4.12 -9.12 17.36
N PRO A 34 -3.97 -8.62 18.60
CA PRO A 34 -4.30 -7.23 18.94
C PRO A 34 -3.44 -6.18 18.22
N GLN A 35 -2.33 -6.57 17.59
CA GLN A 35 -1.52 -5.68 16.74
C GLN A 35 -1.95 -5.69 15.26
N ALA A 36 -2.85 -6.60 14.86
CA ALA A 36 -3.35 -6.69 13.49
C ALA A 36 -4.59 -5.80 13.29
N ASP A 37 -4.54 -4.94 12.27
CA ASP A 37 -5.70 -4.23 11.73
C ASP A 37 -6.12 -4.94 10.43
N SER A 38 -6.96 -5.98 10.58
CA SER A 38 -7.27 -6.91 9.49
C SER A 38 -8.46 -6.45 8.63
N PHE A 39 -8.25 -6.46 7.32
CA PHE A 39 -9.23 -6.18 6.28
C PHE A 39 -9.45 -7.44 5.45
N TYR A 40 -10.71 -7.88 5.37
CA TYR A 40 -11.13 -8.99 4.53
C TYR A 40 -12.21 -8.48 3.59
N PHE A 41 -12.08 -8.74 2.30
CA PHE A 41 -13.09 -8.30 1.35
C PHE A 41 -13.48 -9.36 0.35
N LEU A 42 -14.75 -9.38 -0.01
CA LEU A 42 -15.28 -10.19 -1.09
C LEU A 42 -14.97 -9.49 -2.41
N ALA A 43 -14.03 -10.03 -3.18
CA ALA A 43 -13.55 -9.49 -4.45
C ALA A 43 -14.56 -9.75 -5.59
N ASP A 44 -15.74 -9.14 -5.50
CA ASP A 44 -16.87 -9.39 -6.40
C ASP A 44 -16.82 -8.63 -7.73
N TYR A 45 -16.09 -7.51 -7.85
CA TYR A 45 -15.76 -6.96 -9.18
C TYR A 45 -14.76 -7.85 -9.92
N HIS A 46 -13.79 -8.44 -9.22
CA HIS A 46 -12.85 -9.38 -9.85
C HIS A 46 -13.53 -10.66 -10.37
N ALA A 47 -14.65 -11.07 -9.77
CA ALA A 47 -15.40 -12.24 -10.22
C ALA A 47 -15.97 -12.07 -11.64
N LEU A 48 -16.30 -10.83 -12.04
CA LEU A 48 -16.83 -10.50 -13.38
C LEU A 48 -15.86 -10.83 -14.52
N ILE A 49 -14.57 -10.97 -14.22
CA ILE A 49 -13.53 -11.29 -15.22
C ILE A 49 -13.62 -12.76 -15.65
N LYS A 50 -14.05 -13.64 -14.74
CA LYS A 50 -13.98 -15.11 -14.92
C LYS A 50 -15.35 -15.79 -14.93
N CYS A 51 -16.41 -15.09 -14.56
CA CYS A 51 -17.76 -15.63 -14.44
C CYS A 51 -18.75 -14.70 -15.14
N ASP A 52 -19.44 -15.23 -16.13
CA ASP A 52 -20.49 -14.57 -16.91
C ASP A 52 -21.90 -14.85 -16.35
N ASP A 53 -22.06 -15.85 -15.48
CA ASP A 53 -23.31 -16.16 -14.77
C ASP A 53 -23.53 -15.25 -13.54
N PRO A 54 -24.50 -14.31 -13.58
CA PRO A 54 -24.77 -13.40 -12.47
C PRO A 54 -25.31 -14.09 -11.22
N LEU A 55 -26.11 -15.14 -11.38
CA LEU A 55 -26.69 -15.89 -10.25
C LEU A 55 -25.60 -16.66 -9.51
N ARG A 56 -24.61 -17.19 -10.25
CA ARG A 56 -23.44 -17.83 -9.65
C ARG A 56 -22.60 -16.85 -8.83
N ILE A 57 -22.39 -15.63 -9.30
CA ILE A 57 -21.68 -14.59 -8.53
C ILE A 57 -22.47 -14.24 -7.28
N GLN A 58 -23.77 -13.96 -7.40
CA GLN A 58 -24.63 -13.65 -6.26
C GLN A 58 -24.60 -14.76 -5.20
N ARG A 59 -24.78 -16.02 -5.61
CA ARG A 59 -24.72 -17.18 -4.72
C ARG A 59 -23.34 -17.31 -4.07
N SER A 60 -22.27 -17.18 -4.84
CA SER A 60 -20.92 -17.32 -4.30
C SER A 60 -20.60 -16.25 -3.27
N ARG A 61 -21.05 -15.00 -3.47
CA ARG A 61 -20.88 -13.92 -2.48
C ARG A 61 -21.55 -14.28 -1.17
N LEU A 62 -22.80 -14.76 -1.22
CA LEU A 62 -23.57 -15.17 -0.05
C LEU A 62 -22.89 -16.33 0.69
N GLU A 63 -22.53 -17.40 -0.03
CA GLU A 63 -21.94 -18.61 0.55
C GLU A 63 -20.56 -18.33 1.18
N ILE A 64 -19.74 -17.49 0.56
CA ILE A 64 -18.43 -17.13 1.11
C ILE A 64 -18.60 -16.22 2.33
N ALA A 65 -19.49 -15.22 2.28
CA ALA A 65 -19.77 -14.38 3.44
C ALA A 65 -20.19 -15.23 4.65
N ALA A 66 -21.17 -16.11 4.46
CA ALA A 66 -21.64 -17.02 5.48
C ALA A 66 -20.53 -17.95 5.97
N THR A 67 -19.65 -18.41 5.08
CA THR A 67 -18.52 -19.29 5.45
C THR A 67 -17.58 -18.63 6.44
N TRP A 68 -17.12 -17.41 6.15
CA TRP A 68 -16.16 -16.71 7.02
C TRP A 68 -16.76 -16.42 8.39
N LEU A 69 -18.02 -15.98 8.43
CA LEU A 69 -18.73 -15.71 9.69
C LEU A 69 -19.00 -16.99 10.49
N ALA A 70 -19.45 -18.05 9.83
CA ALA A 70 -19.71 -19.35 10.46
C ALA A 70 -18.45 -20.01 11.03
N LEU A 71 -17.27 -19.70 10.48
CA LEU A 71 -15.97 -20.16 10.99
C LEU A 71 -15.39 -19.25 12.07
N GLY A 72 -16.09 -18.17 12.44
CA GLY A 72 -15.75 -17.32 13.58
C GLY A 72 -14.86 -16.13 13.25
N LEU A 73 -14.96 -15.56 12.05
CA LEU A 73 -14.42 -14.23 11.78
C LEU A 73 -15.15 -13.21 12.67
N ASP A 74 -14.40 -12.55 13.55
CA ASP A 74 -14.90 -11.49 14.43
C ASP A 74 -14.92 -10.17 13.67
N THR A 75 -16.12 -9.76 13.22
CA THR A 75 -16.31 -8.54 12.44
C THR A 75 -16.30 -7.27 13.28
N ASP A 76 -16.29 -7.36 14.62
CA ASP A 76 -16.07 -6.19 15.47
C ASP A 76 -14.60 -5.78 15.47
N LYS A 77 -13.69 -6.78 15.38
CA LYS A 77 -12.25 -6.58 15.26
C LYS A 77 -11.77 -6.37 13.83
N ALA A 78 -12.25 -7.19 12.89
CA ALA A 78 -11.83 -7.14 11.50
C ALA A 78 -12.82 -6.33 10.65
N THR A 79 -12.31 -5.57 9.67
CA THR A 79 -13.15 -4.89 8.68
C THR A 79 -13.50 -5.88 7.57
N PHE A 80 -14.78 -6.30 7.50
CA PHE A 80 -15.27 -7.30 6.54
C PHE A 80 -16.34 -6.73 5.61
N TYR A 81 -16.09 -6.67 4.30
CA TYR A 81 -16.94 -5.94 3.36
C TYR A 81 -16.95 -6.57 1.95
N ARG A 82 -17.84 -6.08 1.07
CA ARG A 82 -17.81 -6.40 -0.36
C ARG A 82 -17.07 -5.32 -1.12
N GLN A 83 -16.26 -5.71 -2.11
CA GLN A 83 -15.55 -4.76 -2.97
C GLN A 83 -16.52 -3.76 -3.61
N SER A 84 -17.65 -4.27 -4.12
CA SER A 84 -18.71 -3.47 -4.75
C SER A 84 -19.45 -2.49 -3.82
N ASP A 85 -19.30 -2.59 -2.49
CA ASP A 85 -19.88 -1.63 -1.54
C ASP A 85 -18.98 -0.39 -1.32
N ILE A 86 -17.78 -0.38 -1.90
CA ILE A 86 -16.80 0.71 -1.78
C ILE A 86 -16.73 1.46 -3.12
N PRO A 87 -17.60 2.46 -3.35
CA PRO A 87 -17.63 3.21 -4.62
C PRO A 87 -16.35 3.99 -4.90
N GLU A 88 -15.51 4.19 -3.89
CA GLU A 88 -14.21 4.84 -4.02
C GLU A 88 -13.18 3.97 -4.80
N ILE A 89 -13.31 2.63 -4.78
CA ILE A 89 -12.34 1.72 -5.42
C ILE A 89 -12.34 1.88 -6.95
N PRO A 90 -13.49 1.88 -7.66
CA PRO A 90 -13.51 2.14 -9.10
C PRO A 90 -12.89 3.48 -9.50
N GLU A 91 -13.13 4.55 -8.72
CA GLU A 91 -12.53 5.84 -9.00
C GLU A 91 -11.00 5.82 -8.81
N LEU A 92 -10.51 5.24 -7.70
CA LEU A 92 -9.08 5.05 -7.52
C LEU A 92 -8.46 4.19 -8.64
N THR A 93 -9.16 3.13 -9.06
CA THR A 93 -8.71 2.29 -10.18
C THR A 93 -8.48 3.12 -11.44
N TRP A 94 -9.34 4.10 -11.72
CA TRP A 94 -9.15 5.02 -12.84
C TRP A 94 -7.92 5.92 -12.64
N LEU A 95 -7.75 6.52 -11.46
CA LEU A 95 -6.58 7.35 -11.16
C LEU A 95 -5.26 6.57 -11.33
N LEU A 96 -5.23 5.32 -10.84
CA LEU A 96 -4.09 4.42 -10.98
C LEU A 96 -3.87 3.98 -12.43
N THR A 97 -4.94 3.80 -13.21
CA THR A 97 -4.86 3.47 -14.64
C THR A 97 -4.10 4.56 -15.40
N CYS A 98 -4.39 5.84 -15.12
CA CYS A 98 -3.72 6.97 -15.79
C CYS A 98 -2.20 7.03 -15.55
N VAL A 99 -1.71 6.45 -14.45
CA VAL A 99 -0.27 6.39 -14.17
C VAL A 99 0.35 5.05 -14.54
N THR A 100 -0.43 3.98 -14.72
CA THR A 100 0.12 2.64 -14.97
C THR A 100 0.69 2.54 -16.38
N ALA A 101 1.96 2.17 -16.51
CA ALA A 101 2.56 1.93 -17.81
C ALA A 101 1.97 0.66 -18.45
N LYS A 102 1.50 0.74 -19.69
CA LYS A 102 1.00 -0.43 -20.46
C LYS A 102 1.98 -1.60 -20.45
N GLY A 103 3.28 -1.31 -20.53
CA GLY A 103 4.33 -2.33 -20.51
C GLY A 103 4.37 -3.17 -19.24
N LEU A 104 3.94 -2.64 -18.10
CA LEU A 104 3.80 -3.40 -16.84
C LEU A 104 2.76 -4.51 -17.01
N LEU A 105 1.58 -4.16 -17.54
CA LEU A 105 0.48 -5.10 -17.77
C LEU A 105 0.78 -6.12 -18.87
N ASN A 106 1.52 -5.72 -19.92
CA ASN A 106 2.00 -6.66 -20.94
C ASN A 106 2.82 -7.83 -20.34
N ARG A 107 3.42 -7.64 -19.16
CA ARG A 107 4.23 -8.65 -18.46
C ARG A 107 3.48 -9.42 -17.39
N ALA A 108 2.22 -9.08 -17.13
CA ALA A 108 1.40 -9.77 -16.13
C ALA A 108 1.20 -11.24 -16.53
N HIS A 109 1.45 -12.16 -15.59
CA HIS A 109 1.45 -13.60 -15.87
C HIS A 109 0.16 -14.10 -16.50
N ALA A 110 -1.00 -13.62 -16.02
CA ALA A 110 -2.30 -14.05 -16.55
C ALA A 110 -2.54 -13.63 -18.01
N TYR A 111 -2.11 -12.41 -18.38
CA TYR A 111 -2.19 -11.95 -19.77
C TYR A 111 -1.23 -12.73 -20.65
N LYS A 112 0.04 -12.83 -20.25
CA LYS A 112 1.06 -13.59 -20.98
C LYS A 112 0.65 -15.03 -21.22
N ALA A 113 0.15 -15.73 -20.20
CA ALA A 113 -0.28 -17.12 -20.34
C ALA A 113 -1.44 -17.28 -21.35
N SER A 114 -2.32 -16.28 -21.46
CA SER A 114 -3.40 -16.30 -22.45
C SER A 114 -2.87 -16.06 -23.85
N VAL A 115 -1.96 -15.09 -24.00
CA VAL A 115 -1.26 -14.81 -25.27
C VAL A 115 -0.46 -16.01 -25.76
N ASP A 116 0.35 -16.62 -24.88
CA ASP A 116 1.20 -17.76 -25.22
C ASP A 116 0.34 -18.94 -25.72
N LYS A 117 -0.78 -19.22 -25.05
CA LYS A 117 -1.76 -20.24 -25.46
C LYS A 117 -2.36 -19.95 -26.84
N ASN A 118 -2.73 -18.70 -27.12
CA ASN A 118 -3.32 -18.32 -28.41
C ASN A 118 -2.29 -18.43 -29.54
N VAL A 119 -1.06 -18.01 -29.31
CA VAL A 119 0.05 -18.13 -30.27
C VAL A 119 0.36 -19.60 -30.57
N GLU A 120 0.39 -20.47 -29.55
CA GLU A 120 0.56 -21.91 -29.72
C GLU A 120 -0.58 -22.54 -30.53
N ALA A 121 -1.80 -22.00 -30.41
CA ALA A 121 -2.96 -22.42 -31.19
C ALA A 121 -3.01 -21.82 -32.60
N GLY A 122 -2.09 -20.92 -32.97
CA GLY A 122 -2.09 -20.19 -34.24
C GLY A 122 -3.21 -19.14 -34.36
N GLU A 123 -3.75 -18.67 -33.23
CA GLU A 123 -4.77 -17.64 -33.15
C GLU A 123 -4.15 -16.24 -32.97
N ASP A 124 -4.99 -15.19 -33.06
CA ASP A 124 -4.60 -13.83 -32.70
C ASP A 124 -4.13 -13.82 -31.22
N PRO A 125 -2.99 -13.19 -30.88
CA PRO A 125 -2.48 -13.13 -29.51
C PRO A 125 -3.52 -12.69 -28.47
N ASP A 126 -4.39 -11.76 -28.82
CA ASP A 126 -5.41 -11.20 -27.92
C ASP A 126 -6.79 -11.87 -28.11
N ALA A 127 -6.89 -12.98 -28.85
CA ALA A 127 -8.13 -13.74 -28.99
C ALA A 127 -8.73 -14.13 -27.62
N GLY A 128 -9.98 -13.74 -27.36
CA GLY A 128 -10.66 -14.00 -26.09
C GLY A 128 -10.10 -13.24 -24.87
N VAL A 129 -9.14 -12.33 -25.05
CA VAL A 129 -8.59 -11.51 -23.96
C VAL A 129 -9.48 -10.27 -23.77
N SER A 130 -10.14 -10.19 -22.62
CA SER A 130 -10.92 -9.00 -22.24
C SER A 130 -10.06 -7.94 -21.57
N MET A 131 -10.48 -6.68 -21.64
CA MET A 131 -9.86 -5.60 -20.86
C MET A 131 -9.93 -5.87 -19.35
N GLY A 132 -10.94 -6.62 -18.88
CA GLY A 132 -11.00 -7.09 -17.50
C GLY A 132 -9.80 -7.96 -17.14
N LEU A 133 -9.48 -8.97 -17.98
CA LEU A 133 -8.31 -9.83 -17.78
C LEU A 133 -6.99 -9.06 -17.88
N TYR A 134 -6.91 -8.08 -18.76
CA TYR A 134 -5.70 -7.29 -18.94
C TYR A 134 -5.47 -6.27 -17.81
N SER A 135 -6.53 -5.64 -17.31
CA SER A 135 -6.44 -4.49 -16.39
C SER A 135 -6.71 -4.82 -14.92
N TYR A 136 -7.16 -6.02 -14.56
CA TYR A 136 -7.42 -6.35 -13.15
C TYR A 136 -6.24 -6.18 -12.18
N PRO A 137 -4.96 -6.26 -12.58
CA PRO A 137 -3.87 -5.94 -11.65
C PRO A 137 -3.94 -4.50 -11.14
N ILE A 138 -4.50 -3.56 -11.92
CA ILE A 138 -4.72 -2.17 -11.47
C ILE A 138 -5.86 -2.12 -10.45
N LEU A 139 -6.96 -2.86 -10.69
CA LEU A 139 -8.07 -2.94 -9.73
C LEU A 139 -7.59 -3.55 -8.40
N MET A 140 -6.78 -4.61 -8.46
CA MET A 140 -6.17 -5.21 -7.28
C MET A 140 -5.21 -4.24 -6.56
N ALA A 141 -4.44 -3.44 -7.31
CA ALA A 141 -3.64 -2.37 -6.72
C ALA A 141 -4.53 -1.33 -6.02
N ALA A 142 -5.66 -0.93 -6.61
CA ALA A 142 -6.62 -0.03 -5.98
C ALA A 142 -7.20 -0.62 -4.68
N ASP A 143 -7.55 -1.91 -4.66
CA ASP A 143 -8.03 -2.59 -3.46
C ASP A 143 -7.01 -2.52 -2.31
N ILE A 144 -5.73 -2.71 -2.61
CA ILE A 144 -4.63 -2.70 -1.61
C ILE A 144 -4.32 -1.27 -1.16
N LEU A 145 -4.15 -0.36 -2.12
CA LEU A 145 -3.67 1.00 -1.88
C LEU A 145 -4.75 1.91 -1.27
N MET A 146 -6.04 1.68 -1.54
CA MET A 146 -7.15 2.44 -0.93
C MET A 146 -7.09 2.43 0.60
N PHE A 147 -6.60 1.34 1.17
CA PHE A 147 -6.51 1.18 2.62
C PHE A 147 -5.07 1.31 3.13
N ASN A 148 -4.08 1.63 2.29
CA ASN A 148 -2.67 1.67 2.67
C ASN A 148 -2.25 0.42 3.47
N ALA A 149 -2.57 -0.76 2.92
CA ALA A 149 -2.20 -2.01 3.57
C ALA A 149 -0.68 -2.14 3.67
N HIS A 150 -0.18 -2.51 4.85
CA HIS A 150 1.24 -2.74 5.07
C HIS A 150 1.64 -4.14 4.60
N LYS A 151 0.75 -5.12 4.82
CA LYS A 151 0.99 -6.53 4.51
C LYS A 151 -0.19 -7.12 3.72
N VAL A 152 0.13 -7.89 2.69
CA VAL A 152 -0.87 -8.56 1.84
C VAL A 152 -0.54 -10.06 1.81
N PRO A 153 -1.27 -10.89 2.58
CA PRO A 153 -1.13 -12.34 2.55
C PRO A 153 -1.58 -12.88 1.20
N VAL A 154 -0.67 -13.55 0.50
CA VAL A 154 -0.94 -14.10 -0.84
C VAL A 154 -0.22 -15.42 -1.09
N GLY A 155 -0.75 -16.20 -2.03
CA GLY A 155 -0.05 -17.35 -2.59
C GLY A 155 1.17 -16.93 -3.41
N ARG A 156 2.14 -17.84 -3.59
CA ARG A 156 3.36 -17.58 -4.39
C ARG A 156 3.07 -17.15 -5.83
N ASP A 157 1.95 -17.60 -6.39
CA ASP A 157 1.46 -17.26 -7.73
C ASP A 157 0.95 -15.82 -7.85
N GLN A 158 0.71 -15.12 -6.73
CA GLN A 158 0.16 -13.77 -6.69
C GLN A 158 1.18 -12.71 -6.21
N ILE A 159 2.45 -13.10 -6.02
CA ILE A 159 3.54 -12.17 -5.65
C ILE A 159 3.64 -11.02 -6.65
N GLN A 160 3.56 -11.34 -7.94
CA GLN A 160 3.64 -10.35 -9.02
C GLN A 160 2.56 -9.27 -8.91
N HIS A 161 1.37 -9.59 -8.40
CA HIS A 161 0.30 -8.61 -8.22
C HIS A 161 0.60 -7.59 -7.14
N VAL A 162 1.21 -8.03 -6.04
CA VAL A 162 1.63 -7.13 -4.95
C VAL A 162 2.80 -6.28 -5.42
N GLU A 163 3.75 -6.84 -6.17
CA GLU A 163 4.85 -6.08 -6.80
C GLU A 163 4.30 -5.01 -7.76
N MET A 164 3.33 -5.36 -8.61
CA MET A 164 2.65 -4.38 -9.49
C MET A 164 1.96 -3.29 -8.68
N ALA A 165 1.30 -3.62 -7.56
CA ALA A 165 0.69 -2.62 -6.69
C ALA A 165 1.73 -1.66 -6.08
N ARG A 166 2.91 -2.17 -5.69
CA ARG A 166 4.04 -1.35 -5.23
C ARG A 166 4.53 -0.40 -6.32
N ASP A 167 4.78 -0.91 -7.52
CA ASP A 167 5.27 -0.10 -8.66
C ASP A 167 4.29 1.03 -9.02
N ILE A 168 2.99 0.69 -9.07
CA ILE A 168 1.91 1.65 -9.35
C ILE A 168 1.82 2.71 -8.25
N GLY A 169 1.82 2.29 -6.98
CA GLY A 169 1.77 3.21 -5.83
C GLY A 169 2.99 4.13 -5.77
N GLN A 170 4.19 3.59 -5.99
CA GLN A 170 5.43 4.36 -6.04
C GLN A 170 5.39 5.41 -7.16
N ARG A 171 4.92 5.02 -8.34
CA ARG A 171 4.77 5.96 -9.47
C ARG A 171 3.76 7.06 -9.18
N PHE A 172 2.64 6.74 -8.55
CA PHE A 172 1.65 7.74 -8.13
C PHE A 172 2.24 8.73 -7.10
N ASN A 173 2.93 8.22 -6.08
CA ASN A 173 3.62 9.04 -5.09
C ASN A 173 4.65 9.98 -5.74
N HIS A 174 5.42 9.50 -6.72
CA HIS A 174 6.38 10.33 -7.43
C HIS A 174 5.72 11.46 -8.24
N LEU A 175 4.62 11.17 -8.93
CA LEU A 175 3.93 12.14 -9.79
C LEU A 175 3.11 13.16 -9.01
N PHE A 176 2.40 12.72 -7.96
CA PHE A 176 1.37 13.53 -7.30
C PHE A 176 1.61 13.74 -5.80
N GLY A 177 2.58 13.05 -5.20
CA GLY A 177 2.85 13.14 -3.76
C GLY A 177 3.46 14.47 -3.31
N ASN A 178 4.14 15.21 -4.20
CA ASN A 178 4.76 16.51 -3.88
C ASN A 178 5.63 16.47 -2.60
N GLY A 179 6.45 15.41 -2.46
CA GLY A 179 7.28 15.18 -1.27
C GLY A 179 6.57 14.46 -0.11
N LYS A 180 5.25 14.25 -0.19
CA LYS A 180 4.48 13.38 0.71
C LYS A 180 4.33 11.98 0.11
N GLU A 181 4.47 10.97 0.95
CA GLU A 181 4.11 9.60 0.61
C GLU A 181 2.59 9.41 0.82
N LEU A 182 1.81 9.40 -0.27
CA LEU A 182 0.36 9.21 -0.22
C LEU A 182 -0.01 7.74 0.00
N PHE A 183 0.71 6.85 -0.69
CA PHE A 183 0.55 5.40 -0.58
C PHE A 183 1.68 4.73 0.18
N THR A 184 1.33 3.89 1.15
CA THR A 184 2.23 2.90 1.74
C THR A 184 2.48 1.78 0.72
N LEU A 185 3.75 1.40 0.53
CA LEU A 185 4.10 0.31 -0.39
C LEU A 185 3.93 -1.06 0.30
N PRO A 186 2.98 -1.90 -0.14
CA PRO A 186 2.62 -3.13 0.55
C PRO A 186 3.72 -4.18 0.50
N GLU A 187 3.89 -4.94 1.58
CA GLU A 187 4.78 -6.11 1.64
C GLU A 187 4.01 -7.41 1.39
N VAL A 188 4.64 -8.32 0.64
CA VAL A 188 4.13 -9.67 0.45
C VAL A 188 4.28 -10.44 1.75
N VAL A 189 3.21 -11.09 2.20
CA VAL A 189 3.28 -12.12 3.23
C VAL A 189 2.98 -13.46 2.57
N ILE A 190 3.97 -14.35 2.56
CA ILE A 190 3.76 -15.75 2.17
C ILE A 190 3.51 -16.50 3.46
N GLU A 191 2.35 -17.14 3.59
CA GLU A 191 2.13 -18.07 4.70
C GLU A 191 3.10 -19.26 4.54
N GLU A 192 3.99 -19.44 5.51
CA GLU A 192 4.91 -20.58 5.54
C GLU A 192 4.10 -21.87 5.73
N GLU A 193 4.29 -22.81 4.78
CA GLU A 193 3.85 -24.21 4.81
C GLU A 193 2.48 -24.50 5.45
N VAL A 194 1.41 -23.89 4.95
CA VAL A 194 0.12 -24.59 5.03
C VAL A 194 0.16 -25.70 3.99
N ALA A 195 0.46 -26.92 4.45
CA ALA A 195 0.50 -28.11 3.61
C ALA A 195 -0.76 -28.14 2.73
N THR A 196 -0.57 -28.17 1.42
CA THR A 196 -1.69 -28.26 0.48
C THR A 196 -2.46 -29.53 0.79
N LEU A 197 -3.72 -29.38 1.24
CA LEU A 197 -4.53 -30.53 1.61
C LEU A 197 -4.74 -31.44 0.39
N PRO A 198 -4.50 -32.75 0.52
CA PRO A 198 -4.86 -33.70 -0.52
C PRO A 198 -6.40 -33.83 -0.60
N GLY A 199 -6.89 -34.09 -1.80
CA GLY A 199 -8.27 -34.45 -2.06
C GLY A 199 -8.54 -35.93 -1.80
N LEU A 200 -9.72 -36.38 -2.23
CA LEU A 200 -10.18 -37.77 -2.08
C LEU A 200 -9.25 -38.80 -2.76
N ASP A 201 -8.43 -38.37 -3.70
CA ASP A 201 -7.58 -39.22 -4.55
C ASP A 201 -6.07 -39.00 -4.30
N GLY A 202 -5.71 -38.23 -3.26
CA GLY A 202 -4.32 -37.89 -2.93
C GLY A 202 -3.70 -36.73 -3.71
N ARG A 203 -4.31 -36.27 -4.82
CA ARG A 203 -3.87 -35.04 -5.52
C ARG A 203 -4.27 -33.80 -4.72
N LYS A 204 -3.76 -32.61 -5.06
CA LYS A 204 -4.23 -31.34 -4.46
C LYS A 204 -5.76 -31.27 -4.50
N MET A 205 -6.39 -30.92 -3.37
CA MET A 205 -7.84 -30.75 -3.32
C MET A 205 -8.26 -29.59 -4.22
N SER A 206 -9.05 -29.87 -5.26
CA SER A 206 -9.56 -28.88 -6.22
C SER A 206 -10.88 -29.33 -6.83
N LYS A 207 -11.78 -28.37 -7.04
CA LYS A 207 -13.05 -28.63 -7.75
C LYS A 207 -12.83 -29.15 -9.17
N SER A 208 -11.76 -28.70 -9.85
CA SER A 208 -11.44 -29.14 -11.21
C SER A 208 -11.07 -30.62 -11.31
N TYR A 209 -10.67 -31.23 -10.19
CA TYR A 209 -10.34 -32.66 -10.11
C TYR A 209 -11.49 -33.50 -9.55
N ASP A 210 -12.62 -32.87 -9.20
CA ASP A 210 -13.76 -33.50 -8.53
C ASP A 210 -13.37 -34.34 -7.29
N ASN A 211 -12.34 -33.88 -6.56
CA ASN A 211 -11.75 -34.61 -5.44
C ASN A 211 -11.92 -33.86 -4.10
N THR A 212 -12.94 -33.02 -3.97
CA THR A 212 -13.13 -32.14 -2.81
C THR A 212 -13.92 -32.80 -1.68
N ILE A 213 -13.63 -32.38 -0.44
CA ILE A 213 -14.50 -32.61 0.73
C ILE A 213 -15.34 -31.32 0.95
N PRO A 214 -16.68 -31.39 0.85
CA PRO A 214 -17.54 -30.23 1.08
C PRO A 214 -17.38 -29.68 2.50
N LEU A 215 -17.31 -28.36 2.64
CA LEU A 215 -17.13 -27.72 3.96
C LEU A 215 -18.43 -27.71 4.78
N PHE A 216 -19.54 -27.27 4.18
CA PHE A 216 -20.86 -27.19 4.83
C PHE A 216 -21.93 -28.06 4.15
N GLY A 217 -21.52 -29.26 3.72
CA GLY A 217 -22.49 -30.31 3.43
C GLY A 217 -23.12 -30.83 4.71
N SER A 218 -24.22 -31.58 4.59
CA SER A 218 -24.79 -32.35 5.70
C SER A 218 -23.77 -33.33 6.30
N SER A 219 -23.99 -33.72 7.55
CA SER A 219 -23.21 -34.75 8.24
C SER A 219 -23.07 -36.04 7.40
N LYS A 220 -24.16 -36.45 6.73
CA LYS A 220 -24.17 -37.56 5.77
C LYS A 220 -23.25 -37.32 4.58
N GLN A 221 -23.31 -36.14 3.95
CA GLN A 221 -22.44 -35.81 2.82
C GLN A 221 -20.95 -35.79 3.20
N LEU A 222 -20.61 -35.32 4.41
CA LEU A 222 -19.25 -35.39 4.93
C LEU A 222 -18.80 -36.86 5.08
N LYS A 223 -19.65 -37.70 5.70
CA LYS A 223 -19.37 -39.14 5.86
C LYS A 223 -19.17 -39.83 4.52
N ASP A 224 -20.04 -39.57 3.54
CA ASP A 224 -19.98 -40.15 2.20
C ASP A 224 -18.73 -39.66 1.43
N ALA A 225 -18.33 -38.39 1.59
CA ALA A 225 -17.09 -37.89 1.02
C ALA A 225 -15.86 -38.60 1.63
N ILE A 226 -15.79 -38.72 2.96
CA ILE A 226 -14.69 -39.38 3.65
C ILE A 226 -14.61 -40.87 3.30
N ALA A 227 -15.76 -41.54 3.11
CA ALA A 227 -15.81 -42.93 2.67
C ALA A 227 -15.10 -43.14 1.33
N ARG A 228 -15.15 -42.16 0.42
CA ARG A 228 -14.54 -42.19 -0.92
C ARG A 228 -13.04 -41.90 -0.96
N ILE A 229 -12.42 -41.51 0.16
CA ILE A 229 -10.97 -41.31 0.23
C ILE A 229 -10.26 -42.60 -0.20
N VAL A 230 -9.39 -42.51 -1.21
CA VAL A 230 -8.65 -43.65 -1.73
C VAL A 230 -7.65 -44.13 -0.67
N THR A 231 -7.62 -45.43 -0.40
CA THR A 231 -6.65 -46.05 0.52
C THR A 231 -6.04 -47.27 -0.17
N ASP A 232 -4.97 -47.83 0.39
CA ASP A 232 -4.40 -49.07 -0.13
C ASP A 232 -5.24 -50.31 0.25
N SER A 233 -4.84 -51.47 -0.27
CA SER A 233 -5.56 -52.74 -0.11
C SER A 233 -5.18 -53.52 1.15
N ARG A 234 -4.43 -52.93 2.11
CA ARG A 234 -4.01 -53.64 3.33
C ARG A 234 -5.21 -54.02 4.21
N ALA A 235 -5.21 -55.25 4.70
CA ALA A 235 -6.29 -55.80 5.53
C ALA A 235 -6.32 -55.19 6.95
N PRO A 236 -7.42 -55.33 7.71
CA PRO A 236 -7.42 -55.12 9.15
C PRO A 236 -6.35 -55.98 9.84
N GLY A 237 -5.59 -55.40 10.77
CA GLY A 237 -4.46 -56.05 11.44
C GLY A 237 -3.11 -55.89 10.73
N GLU A 238 -3.09 -55.50 9.45
CA GLU A 238 -1.84 -55.21 8.75
C GLU A 238 -1.38 -53.76 9.01
N PRO A 239 -0.11 -53.55 9.43
CA PRO A 239 0.47 -52.23 9.64
C PRO A 239 0.35 -51.31 8.42
N LYS A 240 -0.10 -50.08 8.65
CA LYS A 240 -0.27 -49.04 7.62
C LYS A 240 0.77 -47.94 7.83
N ASP A 241 1.46 -47.59 6.76
CA ASP A 241 2.44 -46.52 6.78
C ASP A 241 1.71 -45.16 6.73
N PRO A 242 1.74 -44.36 7.81
CA PRO A 242 1.07 -43.07 7.86
C PRO A 242 1.67 -42.06 6.87
N ASP A 243 2.97 -42.14 6.62
CA ASP A 243 3.71 -41.14 5.83
C ASP A 243 3.40 -41.29 4.33
N ASN A 244 2.86 -42.44 3.92
CA ASN A 244 2.37 -42.72 2.56
C ASN A 244 0.83 -42.64 2.43
N SER A 245 0.13 -42.12 3.44
CA SER A 245 -1.34 -42.05 3.46
C SER A 245 -1.86 -40.62 3.44
N HIS A 246 -2.56 -40.23 2.36
CA HIS A 246 -3.20 -38.92 2.32
C HIS A 246 -4.39 -38.80 3.30
N LEU A 247 -4.95 -39.92 3.77
CA LEU A 247 -5.90 -39.92 4.88
C LEU A 247 -5.23 -39.45 6.18
N PHE A 248 -3.99 -39.88 6.44
CA PHE A 248 -3.22 -39.41 7.58
C PHE A 248 -2.89 -37.92 7.47
N THR A 249 -2.51 -37.43 6.28
CA THR A 249 -2.31 -35.99 6.03
C THR A 249 -3.58 -35.18 6.32
N LEU A 250 -4.75 -35.67 5.90
CA LEU A 250 -6.04 -35.05 6.23
C LEU A 250 -6.30 -35.02 7.73
N TYR A 251 -6.06 -36.13 8.44
CA TYR A 251 -6.22 -36.19 9.89
C TYR A 251 -5.29 -35.23 10.62
N GLN A 252 -4.01 -35.19 10.22
CA GLN A 252 -2.98 -34.31 10.77
C GLN A 252 -3.38 -32.82 10.70
N ALA A 253 -4.05 -32.40 9.64
CA ALA A 253 -4.44 -31.00 9.48
C ALA A 253 -5.46 -30.48 10.50
N PHE A 254 -6.15 -31.37 11.22
CA PHE A 254 -7.20 -31.01 12.20
C PHE A 254 -6.97 -31.61 13.59
N ALA A 255 -6.12 -32.63 13.70
CA ALA A 255 -5.88 -33.31 14.96
C ALA A 255 -4.98 -32.49 15.88
N LYS A 256 -5.29 -32.55 17.19
CA LYS A 256 -4.35 -32.11 18.23
C LYS A 256 -3.14 -33.07 18.29
N PRO A 257 -1.97 -32.65 18.81
CA PRO A 257 -0.77 -33.50 18.84
C PRO A 257 -0.99 -34.89 19.47
N ALA A 258 -1.77 -34.98 20.55
CA ALA A 258 -2.10 -36.25 21.19
C ALA A 258 -2.96 -37.16 20.31
N GLN A 259 -4.00 -36.62 19.66
CA GLN A 259 -4.87 -37.36 18.75
C GLN A 259 -4.07 -37.87 17.54
N LEU A 260 -3.17 -37.05 17.01
CA LEU A 260 -2.32 -37.42 15.88
C LEU A 260 -1.36 -38.57 16.25
N ALA A 261 -0.73 -38.50 17.41
CA ALA A 261 0.17 -39.55 17.90
C ALA A 261 -0.56 -40.88 18.10
N GLU A 262 -1.75 -40.84 18.71
CA GLU A 262 -2.60 -42.03 18.89
C GLU A 262 -3.02 -42.61 17.53
N PHE A 263 -3.46 -41.75 16.60
CA PHE A 263 -3.88 -42.18 15.28
C PHE A 263 -2.73 -42.81 14.48
N ARG A 264 -1.52 -42.24 14.59
CA ARG A 264 -0.31 -42.78 13.98
C ARG A 264 0.02 -44.16 14.54
N ALA A 265 -0.01 -44.32 15.88
CA ALA A 265 0.24 -45.60 16.54
C ALA A 265 -0.79 -46.66 16.10
N ALA A 266 -2.07 -46.31 16.09
CA ALA A 266 -3.14 -47.22 15.68
C ALA A 266 -2.97 -47.71 14.23
N LEU A 267 -2.58 -46.83 13.28
CA LEU A 267 -2.29 -47.23 11.90
C LEU A 267 -1.13 -48.24 11.83
N LEU A 268 -0.06 -48.01 12.59
CA LEU A 268 1.11 -48.91 12.66
C LEU A 268 0.77 -50.25 13.34
N GLU A 269 -0.18 -50.26 14.28
CA GLU A 269 -0.69 -51.47 14.95
C GLU A 269 -1.76 -52.22 14.12
N GLY A 270 -2.14 -51.69 12.95
CA GLY A 270 -3.00 -52.39 12.00
C GLY A 270 -4.46 -51.95 11.95
N LEU A 271 -4.79 -50.74 12.45
CA LEU A 271 -6.12 -50.13 12.35
C LEU A 271 -6.74 -50.32 10.96
N ALA A 272 -7.99 -50.77 10.88
CA ALA A 272 -8.67 -50.95 9.60
C ALA A 272 -8.96 -49.59 8.92
N TRP A 273 -8.84 -49.50 7.59
CA TRP A 273 -9.12 -48.26 6.85
C TRP A 273 -10.54 -47.74 7.07
N GLY A 274 -11.53 -48.63 7.21
CA GLY A 274 -12.90 -48.25 7.54
C GLY A 274 -13.01 -47.52 8.87
N GLU A 275 -12.31 -48.02 9.90
CA GLU A 275 -12.27 -47.37 11.22
C GLU A 275 -11.45 -46.07 11.17
N ALA A 276 -10.33 -46.05 10.45
CA ALA A 276 -9.54 -44.84 10.24
C ALA A 276 -10.36 -43.71 9.60
N LYS A 277 -11.18 -44.04 8.59
CA LYS A 277 -12.15 -43.11 7.98
C LYS A 277 -13.22 -42.64 8.98
N GLN A 278 -13.72 -43.53 9.85
CA GLN A 278 -14.66 -43.12 10.91
C GLN A 278 -14.02 -42.16 11.92
N ARG A 279 -12.74 -42.36 12.30
CA ARG A 279 -12.01 -41.44 13.19
C ARG A 279 -11.82 -40.07 12.54
N LEU A 280 -11.48 -40.01 11.25
CA LEU A 280 -11.40 -38.75 10.51
C LEU A 280 -12.76 -38.05 10.43
N TYR A 281 -13.84 -38.80 10.15
CA TYR A 281 -15.20 -38.26 10.16
C TYR A 281 -15.57 -37.66 11.51
N ALA A 282 -15.33 -38.38 12.62
CA ALA A 282 -15.65 -37.88 13.95
C ALA A 282 -14.85 -36.61 14.30
N LEU A 283 -13.57 -36.55 13.91
CA LEU A 283 -12.73 -35.37 14.11
C LEU A 283 -13.27 -34.16 13.34
N LEU A 284 -13.57 -34.33 12.05
CA LEU A 284 -14.08 -33.24 11.22
C LEU A 284 -15.51 -32.82 11.61
N GLU A 285 -16.35 -33.75 12.04
CA GLU A 285 -17.69 -33.44 12.54
C GLU A 285 -17.63 -32.63 13.84
N ALA A 286 -16.71 -32.96 14.75
CA ALA A 286 -16.49 -32.19 15.96
C ALA A 286 -15.97 -30.76 15.68
N GLU A 287 -15.11 -30.60 14.67
CA GLU A 287 -14.57 -29.30 14.27
C GLU A 287 -15.61 -28.43 13.54
N LEU A 288 -16.40 -29.03 12.64
CA LEU A 288 -17.26 -28.30 11.71
C LEU A 288 -18.73 -28.26 12.10
N GLY A 289 -19.19 -29.06 13.06
CA GLY A 289 -20.60 -29.21 13.42
C GLY A 289 -21.28 -27.89 13.79
N GLU A 290 -20.72 -27.16 14.77
CA GLU A 290 -21.24 -25.85 15.19
C GLU A 290 -21.17 -24.83 14.05
N ALA A 291 -20.05 -24.80 13.32
CA ALA A 291 -19.89 -23.91 12.17
C ALA A 291 -20.94 -24.20 11.09
N ARG A 292 -21.28 -25.47 10.84
CA ARG A 292 -22.30 -25.87 9.87
C ARG A 292 -23.69 -25.37 10.27
N GLU A 293 -24.06 -25.46 11.53
CA GLU A 293 -25.34 -24.93 12.03
C GLU A 293 -25.41 -23.40 11.88
N ARG A 294 -24.33 -22.69 12.24
CA ARG A 294 -24.23 -21.24 12.03
C ARG A 294 -24.31 -20.87 10.56
N TYR A 295 -23.61 -21.59 9.69
CA TYR A 295 -23.62 -21.39 8.25
C TYR A 295 -25.05 -21.51 7.69
N HIS A 296 -25.75 -22.61 7.98
CA HIS A 296 -27.11 -22.80 7.48
C HIS A 296 -28.09 -21.75 8.03
N THR A 297 -27.93 -21.33 9.28
CA THR A 297 -28.71 -20.24 9.86
C THR A 297 -28.51 -18.94 9.06
N LEU A 298 -27.26 -18.56 8.80
CA LEU A 298 -26.92 -17.36 8.03
C LEU A 298 -27.47 -17.42 6.59
N ILE A 299 -27.37 -18.58 5.93
CA ILE A 299 -27.91 -18.76 4.57
C ILE A 299 -29.43 -18.57 4.52
N THR A 300 -30.17 -19.01 5.55
CA THR A 300 -31.62 -18.80 5.63
C THR A 300 -32.03 -17.39 6.02
N ARG A 301 -31.07 -16.56 6.45
CA ARG A 301 -31.28 -15.19 6.92
C ARG A 301 -30.36 -14.20 6.19
N PRO A 302 -30.50 -14.06 4.86
CA PRO A 302 -29.60 -13.23 4.05
C PRO A 302 -29.62 -11.74 4.45
N GLY A 303 -30.70 -11.25 5.06
CA GLY A 303 -30.77 -9.89 5.60
C GLY A 303 -29.73 -9.63 6.69
N ASP A 304 -29.51 -10.58 7.59
CA ASP A 304 -28.50 -10.44 8.65
C ASP A 304 -27.08 -10.37 8.06
N LEU A 305 -26.80 -11.15 7.01
CA LEU A 305 -25.54 -11.10 6.28
C LEU A 305 -25.35 -9.75 5.59
N GLU A 306 -26.40 -9.21 4.99
CA GLU A 306 -26.41 -7.89 4.36
C GLU A 306 -26.04 -6.81 5.38
N ASP A 307 -26.70 -6.80 6.54
CA ASP A 307 -26.47 -5.82 7.60
C ASP A 307 -25.02 -5.87 8.12
N ILE A 308 -24.45 -7.07 8.30
CA ILE A 308 -23.05 -7.24 8.72
C ILE A 308 -22.08 -6.67 7.67
N LEU A 309 -22.31 -6.99 6.38
CA LEU A 309 -21.44 -6.53 5.29
C LEU A 309 -21.53 -5.02 5.10
N LEU A 310 -22.73 -4.43 5.19
CA LEU A 310 -22.94 -2.99 5.11
C LEU A 310 -22.31 -2.26 6.30
N ALA A 311 -22.37 -2.83 7.50
CA ALA A 311 -21.68 -2.29 8.66
C ALA A 311 -20.16 -2.28 8.43
N GLY A 312 -19.58 -3.37 7.91
CA GLY A 312 -18.17 -3.43 7.56
C GLY A 312 -17.77 -2.48 6.42
N ALA A 313 -18.63 -2.33 5.40
CA ALA A 313 -18.44 -1.34 4.33
C ALA A 313 -18.43 0.08 4.90
N ALA A 314 -19.31 0.41 5.85
CA ALA A 314 -19.28 1.70 6.54
C ALA A 314 -17.97 1.91 7.32
N LYS A 315 -17.39 0.86 7.94
CA LYS A 315 -16.04 0.95 8.56
C LYS A 315 -14.98 1.27 7.52
N ALA A 316 -14.97 0.55 6.40
CA ALA A 316 -14.02 0.76 5.31
C ALA A 316 -14.16 2.17 4.70
N ARG A 317 -15.38 2.64 4.41
CA ARG A 317 -15.63 3.94 3.79
C ARG A 317 -15.24 5.13 4.65
N ARG A 318 -15.28 5.01 5.99
CA ARG A 318 -14.72 6.04 6.89
C ARG A 318 -13.23 6.30 6.63
N ILE A 319 -12.50 5.35 6.07
CA ILE A 319 -11.11 5.49 5.65
C ILE A 319 -11.03 5.89 4.17
N ALA A 320 -11.74 5.16 3.30
CA ALA A 320 -11.65 5.32 1.85
C ALA A 320 -12.14 6.69 1.36
N THR A 321 -13.28 7.19 1.87
CA THR A 321 -13.88 8.45 1.40
C THR A 321 -12.96 9.67 1.60
N PRO A 322 -12.45 9.97 2.82
CA PRO A 322 -11.54 11.11 2.99
C PRO A 322 -10.21 10.91 2.25
N PHE A 323 -9.69 9.67 2.20
CA PHE A 323 -8.43 9.39 1.51
C PHE A 323 -8.55 9.57 0.00
N LEU A 324 -9.62 9.09 -0.63
CA LEU A 324 -9.89 9.38 -2.05
C LEU A 324 -10.04 10.90 -2.29
N GLY A 325 -10.66 11.63 -1.36
CA GLY A 325 -10.68 13.09 -1.40
C GLY A 325 -9.27 13.70 -1.50
N GLU A 326 -8.33 13.24 -0.65
CA GLU A 326 -6.93 13.66 -0.71
C GLU A 326 -6.27 13.30 -2.06
N LEU A 327 -6.52 12.10 -2.58
CA LEU A 327 -5.95 11.68 -3.87
C LEU A 327 -6.50 12.50 -5.04
N ARG A 328 -7.81 12.81 -5.02
CA ARG A 328 -8.46 13.72 -5.98
C ARG A 328 -7.81 15.09 -5.95
N GLU A 329 -7.55 15.62 -4.76
CA GLU A 329 -6.83 16.89 -4.58
C GLU A 329 -5.41 16.81 -5.18
N ALA A 330 -4.68 15.73 -4.91
CA ALA A 330 -3.32 15.52 -5.42
C ALA A 330 -3.26 15.49 -6.97
N VAL A 331 -4.26 14.90 -7.63
CA VAL A 331 -4.34 14.83 -9.10
C VAL A 331 -5.01 16.06 -9.75
N GLY A 332 -5.42 17.05 -8.96
CA GLY A 332 -6.02 18.29 -9.46
C GLY A 332 -7.53 18.23 -9.71
N LEU A 333 -8.24 17.19 -9.25
CA LEU A 333 -9.71 17.07 -9.30
C LEU A 333 -10.37 17.81 -8.11
N ARG A 334 -9.98 19.07 -7.93
CA ARG A 334 -10.30 19.92 -6.78
C ARG A 334 -11.61 20.67 -6.95
N SER A 335 -12.16 21.14 -5.84
CA SER A 335 -13.26 22.10 -5.86
C SER A 335 -12.81 23.45 -6.44
N PHE A 336 -13.54 23.99 -7.43
CA PHE A 336 -13.30 25.36 -7.93
C PHE A 336 -13.67 26.45 -6.91
N ARG A 337 -14.35 26.11 -5.81
CA ARG A 337 -14.68 27.04 -4.73
C ARG A 337 -13.50 27.29 -3.79
N GLU A 338 -12.54 26.38 -3.79
CA GLU A 338 -11.28 26.53 -3.08
C GLU A 338 -10.29 27.17 -4.06
N GLN A 339 -9.91 28.43 -3.81
CA GLN A 339 -8.87 29.06 -4.61
C GLN A 339 -7.59 28.26 -4.39
N VAL A 340 -7.17 27.55 -5.44
CA VAL A 340 -5.84 26.94 -5.48
C VAL A 340 -4.85 28.08 -5.31
N GLN A 341 -4.21 28.15 -4.14
CA GLN A 341 -2.91 28.79 -4.08
C GLN A 341 -2.02 27.92 -4.96
N VAL A 342 -1.95 28.28 -6.25
CA VAL A 342 -0.83 27.91 -7.09
C VAL A 342 0.35 28.31 -6.23
N ALA A 343 1.16 27.32 -5.82
CA ALA A 343 2.47 27.62 -5.28
C ALA A 343 3.13 28.41 -6.39
N GLY A 344 3.01 29.74 -6.30
CA GLY A 344 3.41 30.64 -7.36
C GLY A 344 4.83 30.29 -7.69
N GLU A 345 5.13 30.30 -8.98
CA GLU A 345 6.48 30.48 -9.52
C GLU A 345 7.36 31.08 -8.44
N GLY A 346 8.26 30.24 -7.93
CA GLY A 346 8.77 30.33 -6.56
C GLY A 346 8.93 31.78 -6.14
N LYS A 347 8.21 32.19 -5.08
CA LYS A 347 8.20 33.54 -4.49
C LYS A 347 9.32 34.35 -5.12
N LYS A 348 9.01 35.27 -6.05
CA LYS A 348 9.92 36.39 -6.30
C LYS A 348 10.27 36.87 -4.90
N LYS A 349 11.49 36.57 -4.44
CA LYS A 349 12.00 37.11 -3.19
C LYS A 349 11.70 38.59 -3.34
N ALA A 350 10.96 39.16 -2.40
CA ALA A 350 10.88 40.61 -2.28
C ALA A 350 12.30 41.10 -2.54
N ALA A 351 12.48 41.95 -3.56
CA ALA A 351 13.79 42.42 -3.96
C ALA A 351 14.49 42.86 -2.67
N ARG A 352 15.55 42.13 -2.27
CA ARG A 352 16.26 42.48 -1.05
C ARG A 352 16.82 43.86 -1.33
N SER A 353 16.42 44.86 -0.56
CA SER A 353 17.07 46.17 -0.65
C SER A 353 18.53 46.02 -0.21
N ALA A 354 19.40 46.90 -0.69
CA ALA A 354 20.74 47.01 -0.15
C ALA A 354 20.66 47.23 1.38
N ARG A 355 21.66 46.71 2.11
CA ARG A 355 21.66 46.75 3.58
C ARG A 355 23.06 46.90 4.13
N ILE A 356 23.16 47.65 5.23
CA ILE A 356 24.37 47.73 6.03
C ILE A 356 24.29 46.67 7.13
N VAL A 357 25.33 45.84 7.24
CA VAL A 357 25.45 44.81 8.29
C VAL A 357 26.64 45.16 9.17
N SER A 358 26.39 45.44 10.44
CA SER A 358 27.44 45.67 11.45
C SER A 358 27.82 44.36 12.14
N PHE A 359 29.11 44.21 12.44
CA PHE A 359 29.66 43.01 13.09
C PHE A 359 30.91 43.37 13.92
N ARG A 360 31.30 42.47 14.81
CA ARG A 360 32.49 42.60 15.67
C ARG A 360 33.56 41.64 15.18
N GLU A 361 34.79 42.14 15.03
CA GLU A 361 35.97 41.35 14.66
C GLU A 361 36.56 40.63 15.88
N GLU A 362 37.39 39.61 15.63
CA GLU A 362 38.05 38.83 16.70
C GLU A 362 38.97 39.68 17.59
N ASP A 363 39.55 40.76 17.03
CA ASP A 363 40.37 41.75 17.76
C ASP A 363 39.54 42.68 18.67
N GLY A 364 38.22 42.50 18.71
CA GLY A 364 37.29 43.25 19.53
C GLY A 364 36.78 44.55 18.89
N SER A 365 37.32 44.95 17.72
CA SER A 365 36.89 46.13 16.97
C SER A 365 35.55 45.91 16.26
N PHE A 366 34.88 47.00 15.90
CA PHE A 366 33.58 46.97 15.21
C PHE A 366 33.75 47.41 13.75
N ARG A 367 33.07 46.73 12.84
CA ARG A 367 33.00 47.10 11.42
C ARG A 367 31.58 46.98 10.89
N PHE A 368 31.34 47.59 9.75
CA PHE A 368 30.15 47.33 8.96
C PHE A 368 30.53 47.04 7.51
N ARG A 369 29.65 46.31 6.82
CA ARG A 369 29.73 46.11 5.38
C ARG A 369 28.44 46.55 4.71
N LEU A 370 28.55 47.21 3.57
CA LEU A 370 27.42 47.52 2.70
C LEU A 370 27.26 46.37 1.71
N LEU A 371 26.09 45.75 1.71
CA LEU A 371 25.73 44.69 0.78
C LEU A 371 24.69 45.21 -0.21
N ASP A 372 24.84 44.84 -1.49
CA ASP A 372 23.84 45.12 -2.51
C ASP A 372 22.60 44.20 -2.38
N ALA A 373 21.66 44.35 -3.31
CA ALA A 373 20.43 43.55 -3.36
C ALA A 373 20.68 42.04 -3.57
N ALA A 374 21.78 41.66 -4.23
CA ALA A 374 22.20 40.28 -4.42
C ALA A 374 22.92 39.72 -3.17
N GLY A 375 23.34 40.59 -2.25
CA GLY A 375 24.12 40.25 -1.07
C GLY A 375 25.64 40.31 -1.30
N GLU A 376 26.08 40.88 -2.42
CA GLU A 376 27.48 41.14 -2.72
C GLU A 376 28.00 42.33 -1.89
N GLN A 377 29.23 42.23 -1.38
CA GLN A 377 29.84 43.30 -0.61
C GLN A 377 30.35 44.42 -1.51
N LEU A 378 29.75 45.61 -1.38
CA LEU A 378 30.17 46.81 -2.08
C LEU A 378 31.27 47.58 -1.31
N LEU A 379 31.14 47.66 0.02
CA LEU A 379 32.08 48.37 0.90
C LEU A 379 32.29 47.61 2.20
N LEU A 380 33.50 47.72 2.76
CA LEU A 380 33.85 47.30 4.10
C LEU A 380 34.44 48.49 4.86
N SER A 381 33.93 48.77 6.05
CA SER A 381 34.40 49.89 6.85
C SER A 381 35.81 49.67 7.42
N SER A 382 36.48 50.77 7.73
CA SER A 382 37.59 50.80 8.67
C SER A 382 37.14 50.30 10.06
N ALA A 383 38.09 49.89 10.90
CA ALA A 383 37.79 49.43 12.25
C ALA A 383 37.40 50.59 13.17
N PHE A 384 36.34 50.40 13.96
CA PHE A 384 35.87 51.33 14.98
C PHE A 384 36.12 50.77 16.38
N ALA A 385 36.42 51.65 17.34
CA ALA A 385 36.69 51.27 18.73
C ALA A 385 35.45 50.72 19.46
N ASP A 386 34.25 51.12 19.03
CA ASP A 386 32.99 50.72 19.64
C ASP A 386 31.84 50.69 18.61
N GLY A 387 30.78 49.94 18.94
CA GLY A 387 29.62 49.78 18.06
C GLY A 387 28.78 51.05 17.89
N LYS A 388 28.86 52.02 18.80
CA LYS A 388 28.14 53.30 18.69
C LYS A 388 28.76 54.17 17.60
N SER A 389 30.08 54.20 17.52
CA SER A 389 30.85 54.90 16.49
C SER A 389 30.60 54.29 15.10
N ALA A 390 30.62 52.96 14.97
CA ALA A 390 30.27 52.27 13.72
C ALA A 390 28.80 52.51 13.30
N GLY A 391 27.88 52.50 14.27
CA GLY A 391 26.47 52.77 14.04
C GLY A 391 26.18 54.23 13.63
N ALA A 392 26.92 55.20 14.16
CA ALA A 392 26.78 56.60 13.79
C ALA A 392 27.15 56.84 12.32
N VAL A 393 28.26 56.24 11.86
CA VAL A 393 28.66 56.29 10.44
C VAL A 393 27.64 55.59 9.55
N SER A 394 27.19 54.39 9.93
CA SER A 394 26.17 53.65 9.16
C SER A 394 24.88 54.46 8.98
N LYS A 395 24.42 55.11 10.06
CA LYS A 395 23.21 55.95 10.04
C LYS A 395 23.39 57.20 9.17
N ARG A 396 24.56 57.82 9.19
CA ARG A 396 24.89 58.98 8.35
C ARG A 396 24.85 58.62 6.86
N LEU A 397 25.39 57.44 6.50
CA LEU A 397 25.35 56.94 5.12
C LEU A 397 23.94 56.63 4.62
N GLN A 398 23.04 56.21 5.52
CA GLN A 398 21.62 56.00 5.21
C GLN A 398 20.79 57.29 5.27
N GLY A 399 21.39 58.40 5.71
CA GLY A 399 20.71 59.70 5.88
C GLY A 399 20.58 60.52 4.59
N GLY A 400 21.05 60.01 3.45
CA GLY A 400 20.96 60.70 2.15
C GLY A 400 21.96 61.84 1.96
N GLU A 401 23.03 61.91 2.76
CA GLU A 401 24.12 62.86 2.55
C GLU A 401 24.89 62.55 1.24
N ALA A 402 25.44 63.59 0.62
CA ALA A 402 26.25 63.42 -0.59
C ALA A 402 27.48 62.54 -0.29
N LEU A 403 27.64 61.46 -1.07
CA LEU A 403 28.73 60.50 -0.89
C LEU A 403 30.02 60.96 -1.58
N ASP A 404 31.10 61.08 -0.82
CA ASP A 404 32.46 61.28 -1.35
C ASP A 404 33.11 59.92 -1.61
N LEU A 405 32.96 59.43 -2.85
CA LEU A 405 33.55 58.17 -3.32
C LEU A 405 34.75 58.48 -4.23
N ARG A 406 35.94 58.03 -3.84
CA ARG A 406 37.19 58.30 -4.55
C ARG A 406 37.77 57.02 -5.12
N ALA A 407 38.00 56.99 -6.43
CA ALA A 407 38.60 55.85 -7.12
C ALA A 407 40.11 55.77 -6.85
N GLU A 408 40.60 54.57 -6.53
CA GLU A 408 41.99 54.26 -6.25
C GLU A 408 42.38 52.97 -6.99
N GLY A 409 42.95 53.10 -8.19
CA GLY A 409 43.28 51.95 -9.05
C GLY A 409 42.01 51.16 -9.41
N ASN A 410 42.00 49.86 -9.14
CA ASN A 410 40.83 49.01 -9.36
C ASN A 410 39.88 48.93 -8.14
N ALA A 411 40.02 49.80 -7.15
CA ALA A 411 39.13 49.88 -6.00
C ALA A 411 38.65 51.33 -5.81
N PHE A 412 37.79 51.57 -4.82
CA PHE A 412 37.41 52.91 -4.39
C PHE A 412 37.22 52.96 -2.88
N ALA A 413 37.37 54.15 -2.32
CA ALA A 413 37.18 54.43 -0.91
C ALA A 413 36.05 55.44 -0.71
N LEU A 414 35.30 55.26 0.36
CA LEU A 414 34.29 56.18 0.85
C LEU A 414 34.92 57.08 1.92
N TRP A 415 34.78 58.38 1.74
CA TRP A 415 35.35 59.39 2.61
C TRP A 415 34.25 60.14 3.34
N LEU A 416 34.47 60.40 4.63
CA LEU A 416 33.65 61.30 5.44
C LEU A 416 34.58 62.24 6.21
N ASP A 417 34.26 63.54 6.20
CA ASP A 417 35.00 64.59 6.89
C ASP A 417 36.54 64.56 6.66
N GLY A 418 36.94 64.21 5.43
CA GLY A 418 38.35 64.15 5.04
C GLY A 418 39.11 62.89 5.45
N ALA A 419 38.44 61.84 5.95
CA ALA A 419 39.03 60.54 6.26
C ALA A 419 38.33 59.39 5.51
N ALA A 420 39.11 58.39 5.08
CA ALA A 420 38.58 57.17 4.48
C ALA A 420 37.92 56.28 5.56
N VAL A 421 36.60 56.08 5.45
CA VAL A 421 35.79 55.33 6.43
C VAL A 421 35.40 53.94 5.95
N ALA A 422 35.44 53.67 4.65
CA ALA A 422 35.21 52.35 4.08
C ALA A 422 35.91 52.19 2.72
N GLN A 423 36.21 50.95 2.34
CA GLN A 423 36.87 50.62 1.08
C GLN A 423 36.15 49.47 0.36
N SER A 424 36.13 49.52 -0.96
CA SER A 424 35.61 48.45 -1.80
C SER A 424 36.60 47.28 -1.90
N PRO A 425 36.15 46.08 -2.31
CA PRO A 425 37.08 45.09 -2.86
C PRO A 425 37.77 45.63 -4.13
N ALA A 426 38.84 44.95 -4.56
CA ALA A 426 39.46 45.21 -5.86
C ALA A 426 38.62 44.58 -6.98
N PHE A 427 38.36 45.35 -8.04
CA PHE A 427 37.63 44.91 -9.23
C PHE A 427 38.58 44.49 -10.36
N ALA A 428 38.04 43.79 -11.37
CA ALA A 428 38.82 43.31 -12.50
C ALA A 428 39.40 44.47 -13.35
N ASP A 429 38.62 45.54 -13.51
CA ASP A 429 38.95 46.71 -14.32
C ASP A 429 38.24 47.98 -13.81
N ALA A 430 38.62 49.13 -14.38
CA ALA A 430 38.05 50.43 -14.04
C ALA A 430 36.54 50.52 -14.34
N ALA A 431 36.06 49.87 -15.40
CA ALA A 431 34.64 49.88 -15.76
C ALA A 431 33.78 49.16 -14.71
N SER A 432 34.26 48.02 -14.21
CA SER A 432 33.61 47.24 -13.14
C SER A 432 33.62 47.99 -11.81
N ARG A 433 34.72 48.70 -11.50
CA ARG A 433 34.81 49.61 -10.35
C ARG A 433 33.78 50.73 -10.45
N ASP A 434 33.71 51.41 -11.59
CA ASP A 434 32.79 52.54 -11.79
C ASP A 434 31.33 52.12 -11.73
N ALA A 435 31.00 50.94 -12.28
CA ALA A 435 29.68 50.33 -12.10
C ALA A 435 29.37 50.01 -10.63
N ALA A 436 30.36 49.59 -9.84
CA ALA A 436 30.18 49.37 -8.40
C ALA A 436 30.02 50.67 -7.60
N ILE A 437 30.63 51.78 -8.02
CA ILE A 437 30.40 53.12 -7.44
C ILE A 437 28.94 53.53 -7.63
N GLU A 438 28.36 53.33 -8.81
CA GLU A 438 26.94 53.61 -9.04
C GLU A 438 26.04 52.73 -8.18
N ARG A 439 26.35 51.42 -8.05
CA ARG A 439 25.62 50.52 -7.15
C ARG A 439 25.65 51.00 -5.68
N VAL A 440 26.75 51.58 -5.21
CA VAL A 440 26.81 52.17 -3.86
C VAL A 440 25.92 53.39 -3.74
N ARG A 441 25.89 54.27 -4.76
CA ARG A 441 25.01 55.44 -4.78
C ARG A 441 23.53 55.04 -4.78
N GLU A 442 23.16 54.05 -5.59
CA GLU A 442 21.81 53.48 -5.61
C GLU A 442 21.45 52.82 -4.27
N ALA A 443 22.38 52.07 -3.68
CA ALA A 443 22.18 51.37 -2.41
C ALA A 443 21.93 52.30 -1.22
N LEU A 444 22.49 53.51 -1.25
CA LEU A 444 22.42 54.52 -0.18
C LEU A 444 21.53 55.72 -0.57
N ALA A 445 20.87 55.69 -1.73
CA ALA A 445 19.92 56.71 -2.11
C ALA A 445 18.74 56.74 -1.11
N PRO A 446 18.18 57.93 -0.82
CA PRO A 446 16.97 58.03 -0.01
C PRO A 446 15.87 57.17 -0.60
N GLN A 447 15.26 56.30 0.20
CA GLN A 447 14.06 55.58 -0.21
C GLN A 447 12.88 56.55 -0.07
N GLU A 448 12.20 56.87 -1.19
CA GLU A 448 10.98 57.69 -1.21
C GLU A 448 9.81 57.04 -0.44
#